data_AF-A0A522KZZ2-F1
#
_entry.id   AF-A0A522KZZ2-F1
#
_cell.length_a   1.000
_cell.length_b   1.000
_cell.length_c   1.000
_cell.angle_alpha   90.00
_cell.angle_beta   90.00
_cell.angle_gamma   90.00
#
_symmetry.space_group_name_H-M   'P 1'
#
loop_
_entity.id
_entity.type
_entity.pdbx_description
1 polymer ?
#
loop_
_entity_poly.entity_id
_entity_poly.type
_entity_poly.pdbx_seq_one_letter_code
_entity_poly.pdbx_strand_id
1 'polypeptide(L)'
;MSANARVETRDGCTLVFGSLSMNQLRDLSRDGSTDDVLSPDLARMVGATFAYGSAAAVEALLGRVRVQTLKAARPPELADLEPAAQDWAVAGEVGASSAAIFAWLTGIKLAPHKSLPGSLMPADFPHDPADLRRCRLLLEAVPSFAERFNAVMPQVSPTWAALVAQWASICGTMDRECPDWRSLSGHDVCRETYRLMHMVVDQATAAGVSA
;
A
#
# COMPACT_ATOMS: atom_id res chain seq x y z
N MET A 1 -1.67 -29.14 15.33
CA MET A 1 -2.29 -29.01 13.99
C MET A 1 -1.15 -28.83 13.00
N SER A 2 -0.99 -29.73 12.02
CA SER A 2 0.03 -29.55 10.98
C SER A 2 -0.30 -28.36 10.11
N ALA A 3 0.70 -27.52 9.86
CA ALA A 3 0.65 -26.40 8.94
C ALA A 3 0.60 -26.93 7.48
N ASN A 4 -0.54 -26.74 6.81
CA ASN A 4 -0.74 -27.09 5.40
C ASN A 4 -0.31 -25.93 4.50
N ALA A 5 0.99 -25.64 4.44
CA ALA A 5 1.53 -24.67 3.51
C ALA A 5 1.75 -25.31 2.14
N ARG A 6 1.30 -24.64 1.08
CA ARG A 6 1.61 -24.98 -0.32
C ARG A 6 2.58 -23.93 -0.85
N VAL A 7 3.73 -24.37 -1.36
CA VAL A 7 4.73 -23.51 -1.99
C VAL A 7 4.69 -23.76 -3.49
N GLU A 8 4.67 -22.69 -4.28
CA GLU A 8 4.65 -22.72 -5.74
C GLU A 8 5.72 -21.77 -6.28
N THR A 9 6.48 -22.21 -7.29
CA THR A 9 7.40 -21.35 -8.03
C THR A 9 6.75 -20.97 -9.35
N ARG A 10 6.64 -19.66 -9.61
CA ARG A 10 6.04 -19.13 -10.83
C ARG A 10 6.86 -17.96 -11.35
N ASP A 11 7.39 -18.10 -12.56
CA ASP A 11 8.16 -17.07 -13.27
C ASP A 11 9.29 -16.45 -12.43
N GLY A 12 10.01 -17.29 -11.68
CA GLY A 12 11.11 -16.84 -10.82
C GLY A 12 10.68 -16.23 -9.48
N CYS A 13 9.38 -16.23 -9.16
CA CYS A 13 8.86 -15.87 -7.84
C CYS A 13 8.47 -17.13 -7.05
N THR A 14 8.68 -17.10 -5.75
CA THR A 14 8.14 -18.09 -4.81
C THR A 14 6.87 -17.54 -4.18
N LEU A 15 5.78 -18.29 -4.32
CA LEU A 15 4.45 -17.98 -3.81
C LEU A 15 4.09 -19.02 -2.75
N VAL A 16 3.67 -18.58 -1.57
CA VAL A 16 3.30 -19.51 -0.52
C VAL A 16 1.91 -19.23 -0.01
N PHE A 17 1.13 -20.31 0.10
CA PHE A 17 -0.27 -20.31 0.47
C PHE A 17 -0.48 -21.06 1.78
N GLY A 18 -1.36 -20.55 2.63
CA GLY A 18 -1.68 -21.15 3.93
C GLY A 18 -0.76 -20.67 5.05
N SER A 19 -0.81 -21.37 6.19
CA SER A 19 0.02 -21.06 7.36
C SER A 19 1.30 -21.88 7.35
N LEU A 20 2.42 -21.25 7.71
CA LEU A 20 3.70 -21.93 7.96
C LEU A 20 3.93 -22.13 9.45
N SER A 21 4.60 -23.22 9.80
CA SER A 21 5.34 -23.31 11.06
C SER A 21 6.67 -22.56 10.99
N MET A 22 7.24 -22.20 12.15
CA MET A 22 8.55 -21.53 12.22
C MET A 22 9.68 -22.34 11.56
N ASN A 23 9.61 -23.67 11.59
CA ASN A 23 10.61 -24.52 10.94
C ASN A 23 10.51 -24.40 9.41
N GLN A 24 9.30 -24.44 8.85
CA GLN A 24 9.10 -24.27 7.41
C GLN A 24 9.51 -22.87 6.94
N LEU A 25 9.27 -21.84 7.76
CA LEU A 25 9.74 -20.48 7.46
C LEU A 25 11.26 -20.41 7.39
N ARG A 26 11.96 -21.06 8.32
CA ARG A 26 13.44 -21.13 8.33
C ARG A 26 13.99 -21.90 7.13
N ASP A 27 13.32 -22.96 6.72
CA ASP A 27 13.76 -23.75 5.59
C ASP A 27 13.57 -22.96 4.28
N LEU A 28 12.44 -22.25 4.13
CA LEU A 28 12.21 -21.33 3.02
C LEU A 28 13.22 -20.17 2.97
N SER A 29 13.62 -19.64 4.11
CA SER A 29 14.60 -18.54 4.15
C SER A 29 16.01 -18.98 3.73
N ARG A 30 16.31 -20.28 3.71
CA ARG A 30 17.60 -20.80 3.22
C ARG A 30 17.64 -20.91 1.71
N ASP A 31 16.48 -21.11 1.07
CA ASP A 31 16.37 -21.28 -0.38
C ASP A 31 16.25 -19.93 -1.11
N GLY A 32 15.95 -18.85 -0.40
CA GLY A 32 15.90 -17.48 -0.93
C GLY A 32 17.28 -16.81 -1.01
N SER A 33 17.39 -15.79 -1.86
CA SER A 33 18.54 -14.90 -1.92
C SER A 33 18.41 -13.75 -0.92
N THR A 34 19.53 -13.19 -0.44
CA THR A 34 19.52 -11.94 0.34
C THR A 34 19.07 -10.73 -0.47
N ASP A 35 19.11 -10.85 -1.79
CA ASP A 35 18.68 -9.82 -2.73
C ASP A 35 17.20 -9.99 -3.17
N ASP A 36 16.52 -11.02 -2.67
CA ASP A 36 15.10 -11.20 -2.94
C ASP A 36 14.27 -10.14 -2.21
N VAL A 37 13.27 -9.62 -2.92
CA VAL A 37 12.30 -8.68 -2.35
C VAL A 37 11.02 -9.41 -1.99
N LEU A 38 10.50 -9.14 -0.80
CA LEU A 38 9.17 -9.56 -0.39
C LEU A 38 8.13 -8.63 -1.04
N SER A 39 7.09 -9.19 -1.66
CA SER A 39 6.06 -8.43 -2.35
C SER A 39 4.66 -8.72 -1.77
N PRO A 40 4.20 -7.89 -0.81
CA PRO A 40 2.84 -7.98 -0.29
C PRO A 40 1.76 -7.80 -1.37
N ASP A 41 2.02 -6.95 -2.37
CA ASP A 41 1.06 -6.69 -3.44
C ASP A 41 0.92 -7.90 -4.36
N LEU A 42 2.04 -8.52 -4.77
CA LEU A 42 1.98 -9.76 -5.54
C LEU A 42 1.27 -10.87 -4.75
N ALA A 43 1.57 -11.01 -3.46
CA ALA A 43 0.92 -12.00 -2.60
C ALA A 43 -0.61 -11.80 -2.58
N ARG A 44 -1.06 -10.55 -2.35
CA ARG A 44 -2.48 -10.17 -2.38
C ARG A 44 -3.13 -10.50 -3.72
N MET A 45 -2.53 -10.10 -4.84
CA MET A 45 -3.12 -10.26 -6.18
C MET A 45 -3.28 -11.72 -6.60
N VAL A 46 -2.46 -12.62 -6.07
CA VAL A 46 -2.48 -14.05 -6.42
C VAL A 46 -3.11 -14.91 -5.33
N GLY A 47 -3.56 -14.31 -4.23
CA GLY A 47 -4.14 -15.01 -3.08
C GLY A 47 -3.12 -15.81 -2.24
N ALA A 48 -1.82 -15.48 -2.34
CA ALA A 48 -0.78 -16.07 -1.51
C ALA A 48 -0.70 -15.38 -0.14
N THR A 49 -0.23 -16.12 0.86
CA THR A 49 0.13 -15.59 2.18
C THR A 49 1.37 -14.71 2.09
N PHE A 50 2.36 -15.12 1.31
CA PHE A 50 3.55 -14.32 1.00
C PHE A 50 4.09 -14.67 -0.39
N ALA A 51 4.74 -13.69 -1.01
CA ALA A 51 5.36 -13.81 -2.32
C ALA A 51 6.71 -13.09 -2.29
N TYR A 52 7.75 -13.71 -2.84
CA TYR A 52 9.08 -13.10 -2.93
C TYR A 52 9.87 -13.60 -4.14
N GLY A 53 10.94 -12.90 -4.48
CA GLY A 53 11.90 -13.25 -5.53
C GLY A 53 12.73 -12.01 -5.91
N SER A 54 13.59 -12.12 -6.92
CA SER A 54 14.33 -10.94 -7.40
C SER A 54 13.37 -9.82 -7.81
N ALA A 55 13.77 -8.56 -7.63
CA ALA A 55 12.95 -7.39 -7.96
C ALA A 55 12.40 -7.44 -9.39
N ALA A 56 13.23 -7.80 -10.37
CA ALA A 56 12.82 -7.92 -11.77
C ALA A 56 11.78 -9.03 -12.00
N ALA A 57 11.92 -10.19 -11.34
CA ALA A 57 10.95 -11.29 -11.44
C ALA A 57 9.59 -10.89 -10.83
N VAL A 58 9.63 -10.25 -9.66
CA VAL A 58 8.43 -9.73 -8.98
C VAL A 58 7.72 -8.70 -9.85
N GLU A 59 8.44 -7.72 -10.38
CA GLU A 59 7.87 -6.70 -11.28
C GLU A 59 7.23 -7.33 -12.52
N ALA A 60 7.93 -8.26 -13.17
CA ALA A 60 7.44 -8.91 -14.38
C ALA A 60 6.17 -9.73 -14.11
N LEU A 61 6.15 -10.51 -13.03
CA LEU A 61 4.98 -11.31 -12.68
C LEU A 61 3.80 -10.43 -12.25
N LEU A 62 4.05 -9.43 -11.41
CA LEU A 62 3.04 -8.49 -10.96
C LEU A 62 2.40 -7.75 -12.13
N GLY A 63 3.20 -7.29 -13.10
CA GLY A 63 2.70 -6.65 -14.32
C GLY A 63 1.75 -7.56 -15.12
N ARG A 64 2.08 -8.85 -15.28
CA ARG A 64 1.20 -9.81 -15.95
C ARG A 64 -0.11 -10.02 -15.19
N VAL A 65 -0.03 -10.22 -13.88
CA VAL A 65 -1.22 -10.44 -13.03
C VAL A 65 -2.12 -9.20 -13.08
N ARG A 66 -1.57 -7.98 -13.01
CA ARG A 66 -2.34 -6.73 -13.13
C ARG A 66 -3.10 -6.64 -14.45
N VAL A 67 -2.44 -6.92 -15.58
CA VAL A 67 -3.11 -6.92 -16.89
C VAL A 67 -4.24 -7.96 -16.95
N GLN A 68 -4.06 -9.13 -16.36
CA GLN A 68 -5.10 -10.16 -16.30
C GLN A 68 -6.28 -9.72 -15.42
N THR A 69 -5.99 -9.18 -14.23
CA THR A 69 -7.01 -8.67 -13.29
C THR A 69 -7.83 -7.53 -13.90
N LEU A 70 -7.19 -6.61 -14.62
CA LEU A 70 -7.87 -5.52 -15.32
C LEU A 70 -8.77 -6.00 -16.47
N LYS A 71 -8.57 -7.21 -17.00
CA LYS A 71 -9.46 -7.83 -18.00
C LYS A 71 -10.61 -8.62 -17.39
N ALA A 72 -10.54 -8.95 -16.10
CA ALA A 72 -11.58 -9.70 -15.42
C ALA A 72 -12.83 -8.83 -15.18
N ALA A 73 -13.97 -9.48 -14.97
CA ALA A 73 -15.19 -8.78 -14.56
C ALA A 73 -14.96 -8.05 -13.22
N ARG A 74 -15.43 -6.80 -13.13
CA ARG A 74 -15.32 -6.00 -11.92
C ARG A 74 -16.34 -6.47 -10.87
N PRO A 75 -15.99 -6.43 -9.57
CA PRO A 75 -16.95 -6.65 -8.50
C PRO A 75 -18.12 -5.66 -8.57
N PRO A 76 -19.38 -6.10 -8.35
CA PRO A 76 -20.56 -5.23 -8.42
C PRO A 76 -20.51 -4.02 -7.48
N GLU A 77 -19.86 -4.15 -6.33
CA GLU A 77 -19.70 -3.06 -5.35
C GLU A 77 -18.91 -1.87 -5.89
N LEU A 78 -18.16 -2.03 -6.99
CA LEU A 78 -17.39 -0.97 -7.63
C LEU A 78 -18.12 -0.34 -8.82
N ALA A 79 -19.31 -0.82 -9.19
CA ALA A 79 -19.98 -0.45 -10.44
C ALA A 79 -20.27 1.05 -10.57
N ASP A 80 -20.53 1.73 -9.45
CA ASP A 80 -20.84 3.15 -9.41
C ASP A 80 -19.59 4.06 -9.38
N LEU A 81 -18.40 3.48 -9.28
CA LEU A 81 -17.14 4.23 -9.29
C LEU A 81 -16.71 4.56 -10.71
N GLU A 82 -15.91 5.62 -10.86
CA GLU A 82 -15.25 5.90 -12.14
C GLU A 82 -14.24 4.79 -12.50
N PRO A 83 -13.97 4.54 -13.79
CA PRO A 83 -13.10 3.44 -14.24
C PRO A 83 -11.73 3.42 -13.58
N ALA A 84 -11.10 4.59 -13.38
CA ALA A 84 -9.80 4.70 -12.73
C ALA A 84 -9.82 4.22 -11.26
N ALA A 85 -10.88 4.54 -10.53
CA ALA A 85 -11.07 4.07 -9.15
C ALA A 85 -11.36 2.56 -9.11
N GLN A 86 -12.13 2.03 -10.08
CA GLN A 86 -12.34 0.59 -10.22
C GLN A 86 -11.02 -0.14 -10.48
N ASP A 87 -10.21 0.37 -11.41
CA ASP A 87 -8.91 -0.19 -11.79
C ASP A 87 -7.93 -0.18 -10.61
N TRP A 88 -7.88 0.91 -9.85
CA TRP A 88 -7.09 0.97 -8.63
C TRP A 88 -7.56 -0.07 -7.59
N ALA A 89 -8.87 -0.19 -7.37
CA ALA A 89 -9.40 -1.13 -6.38
C ALA A 89 -9.03 -2.59 -6.68
N VAL A 90 -8.98 -2.98 -7.96
CA VAL A 90 -8.69 -4.37 -8.34
C VAL A 90 -7.19 -4.63 -8.56
N ALA A 91 -6.44 -3.66 -9.11
CA ALA A 91 -5.07 -3.88 -9.58
C ALA A 91 -4.04 -2.86 -9.07
N GLY A 92 -4.47 -1.85 -8.31
CA GLY A 92 -3.59 -0.86 -7.67
C GLY A 92 -2.72 -1.48 -6.57
N GLU A 93 -1.64 -0.79 -6.23
CA GLU A 93 -0.77 -1.20 -5.13
C GLU A 93 -1.32 -0.68 -3.80
N VAL A 94 -2.22 -1.46 -3.19
CA VAL A 94 -3.01 -1.02 -2.04
C VAL A 94 -2.29 -1.31 -0.71
N GLY A 95 -2.01 -0.23 0.03
CA GLY A 95 -1.62 -0.26 1.45
C GLY A 95 -2.72 0.32 2.34
N ALA A 96 -2.57 0.17 3.66
CA ALA A 96 -3.60 0.57 4.63
C ALA A 96 -3.98 2.06 4.55
N SER A 97 -2.98 2.94 4.44
CA SER A 97 -3.17 4.39 4.28
C SER A 97 -3.89 4.76 2.97
N SER A 98 -3.51 4.14 1.84
CA SER A 98 -4.21 4.35 0.56
C SER A 98 -5.63 3.76 0.56
N ALA A 99 -5.85 2.64 1.26
CA ALA A 99 -7.17 2.05 1.44
C ALA A 99 -8.06 2.97 2.30
N ALA A 100 -7.48 3.66 3.29
CA ALA A 100 -8.19 4.67 4.07
C ALA A 100 -8.64 5.86 3.20
N ILE A 101 -7.75 6.41 2.36
CA ILE A 101 -8.11 7.45 1.38
C ILE A 101 -9.26 6.97 0.49
N PHE A 102 -9.11 5.78 -0.10
CA PHE A 102 -10.12 5.19 -0.99
C PHE A 102 -11.47 5.08 -0.27
N ALA A 103 -11.48 4.56 0.96
CA ALA A 103 -12.69 4.38 1.74
C ALA A 103 -13.38 5.70 2.06
N TRP A 104 -12.65 6.73 2.47
CA TRP A 104 -13.27 8.03 2.78
C TRP A 104 -13.78 8.78 1.54
N LEU A 105 -13.16 8.57 0.38
CA LEU A 105 -13.60 9.20 -0.86
C LEU A 105 -14.75 8.47 -1.56
N THR A 106 -14.92 7.17 -1.31
CA THR A 106 -15.90 6.33 -2.03
C THR A 106 -16.98 5.71 -1.14
N GLY A 107 -16.73 5.59 0.17
CA GLY A 107 -17.53 4.77 1.10
C GLY A 107 -17.21 3.27 1.05
N ILE A 108 -16.29 2.82 0.19
CA ILE A 108 -15.97 1.40 -0.02
C ILE A 108 -14.65 1.04 0.66
N LYS A 109 -14.67 -0.01 1.48
CA LYS A 109 -13.48 -0.47 2.19
C LYS A 109 -12.67 -1.46 1.35
N LEU A 110 -11.42 -1.12 1.08
CA LEU A 110 -10.45 -2.06 0.50
C LEU A 110 -9.61 -2.71 1.61
N ALA A 111 -9.20 -3.96 1.41
CA ALA A 111 -8.18 -4.58 2.25
C ALA A 111 -6.78 -4.21 1.73
N PRO A 112 -5.76 -4.09 2.61
CA PRO A 112 -5.86 -4.15 4.06
C PRO A 112 -6.40 -2.82 4.63
N HIS A 113 -7.15 -2.89 5.73
CA HIS A 113 -7.52 -1.71 6.51
C HIS A 113 -7.69 -2.08 7.98
N LYS A 114 -7.39 -1.15 8.90
CA LYS A 114 -7.71 -1.29 10.32
C LYS A 114 -8.78 -0.25 10.67
N SER A 115 -9.94 -0.74 11.11
CA SER A 115 -10.93 0.15 11.72
C SER A 115 -10.58 0.34 13.19
N LEU A 116 -10.62 1.58 13.68
CA LEU A 116 -10.53 1.83 15.12
C LEU A 116 -11.75 1.21 15.84
N PRO A 117 -11.62 0.75 17.10
CA PRO A 117 -12.76 0.30 17.88
C PRO A 117 -13.84 1.39 17.92
N GLY A 118 -15.06 1.05 17.47
CA GLY A 118 -16.18 1.99 17.39
C GLY A 118 -16.24 2.87 16.14
N SER A 119 -15.25 2.79 15.23
CA SER A 119 -15.29 3.47 13.94
C SER A 119 -15.81 2.56 12.83
N LEU A 120 -16.75 3.08 12.03
CA LEU A 120 -17.19 2.42 10.81
C LEU A 120 -16.20 2.60 9.65
N MET A 121 -15.22 3.49 9.75
CA MET A 121 -14.26 3.79 8.68
C MET A 121 -12.80 3.68 9.14
N PRO A 122 -11.88 3.24 8.26
CA PRO A 122 -10.46 3.19 8.60
C PRO A 122 -9.85 4.58 8.75
N ALA A 123 -8.83 4.69 9.58
CA ALA A 123 -8.12 5.95 9.85
C ALA A 123 -6.59 5.79 9.73
N ASP A 124 -6.12 4.69 9.12
CA ASP A 124 -4.70 4.47 8.83
C ASP A 124 -4.14 5.64 8.01
N PHE A 125 -2.90 6.05 8.31
CA PHE A 125 -2.19 7.15 7.67
C PHE A 125 -0.79 6.68 7.26
N PRO A 126 -0.10 7.36 6.32
CA PRO A 126 1.21 6.91 5.89
C PRO A 126 2.25 7.11 7.01
N HIS A 127 2.89 6.02 7.44
CA HIS A 127 3.90 6.05 8.49
C HIS A 127 5.32 6.20 7.94
N ASP A 128 5.54 5.80 6.69
CA ASP A 128 6.84 5.82 6.03
C ASP A 128 6.73 6.20 4.54
N PRO A 129 7.86 6.41 3.84
CA PRO A 129 7.87 6.70 2.41
C PRO A 129 7.19 5.63 1.54
N ALA A 130 7.18 4.35 1.94
CA ALA A 130 6.52 3.29 1.20
C ALA A 130 4.99 3.45 1.27
N ASP A 131 4.46 3.78 2.44
CA ASP A 131 3.05 4.12 2.62
C ASP A 131 2.67 5.39 1.86
N LEU A 132 3.50 6.44 1.95
CA LEU A 132 3.29 7.68 1.22
C LEU A 132 3.25 7.43 -0.29
N ARG A 133 4.20 6.64 -0.81
CA ARG A 133 4.24 6.21 -2.21
C ARG A 133 2.92 5.63 -2.66
N ARG A 134 2.35 4.68 -1.92
CA ARG A 134 1.07 4.05 -2.26
C ARG A 134 -0.09 5.05 -2.25
N CYS A 135 -0.12 5.98 -1.29
CA CYS A 135 -1.08 7.09 -1.31
C CYS A 135 -0.93 7.96 -2.56
N ARG A 136 0.30 8.31 -2.93
CA ARG A 136 0.58 9.12 -4.13
C ARG A 136 0.18 8.39 -5.42
N LEU A 137 0.50 7.10 -5.54
CA LEU A 137 0.09 6.27 -6.67
C LEU A 137 -1.42 6.24 -6.85
N LEU A 138 -2.19 6.13 -5.75
CA LEU A 138 -3.65 6.23 -5.81
C LEU A 138 -4.10 7.58 -6.38
N LEU A 139 -3.58 8.69 -5.84
CA LEU A 139 -3.99 10.03 -6.26
C LEU A 139 -3.56 10.37 -7.69
N GLU A 140 -2.44 9.82 -8.17
CA GLU A 140 -2.03 9.93 -9.56
C GLU A 140 -2.91 9.07 -10.49
N ALA A 141 -3.27 7.85 -10.05
CA ALA A 141 -4.13 6.95 -10.83
C ALA A 141 -5.57 7.48 -10.94
N VAL A 142 -6.05 8.20 -9.92
CA VAL A 142 -7.45 8.67 -9.82
C VAL A 142 -7.47 10.18 -9.59
N PRO A 143 -7.37 11.01 -10.64
CA PRO A 143 -7.26 12.48 -10.49
C PRO A 143 -8.43 13.11 -9.71
N SER A 144 -9.65 12.59 -9.84
CA SER A 144 -10.81 13.09 -9.08
C SER A 144 -10.63 12.92 -7.56
N PHE A 145 -9.84 11.92 -7.13
CA PHE A 145 -9.52 11.72 -5.72
C PHE A 145 -8.51 12.77 -5.26
N ALA A 146 -7.52 13.12 -6.08
CA ALA A 146 -6.56 14.19 -5.76
C ALA A 146 -7.26 15.54 -5.53
N GLU A 147 -8.29 15.86 -6.32
CA GLU A 147 -9.08 17.09 -6.16
C GLU A 147 -9.84 17.13 -4.81
N ARG A 148 -10.38 15.99 -4.38
CA ARG A 148 -11.17 15.87 -3.15
C ARG A 148 -10.32 15.62 -1.90
N PHE A 149 -9.11 15.09 -2.06
CA PHE A 149 -8.21 14.66 -1.00
C PHE A 149 -7.98 15.76 0.06
N ASN A 150 -7.68 16.98 -0.38
CA ASN A 150 -7.40 18.11 0.50
C ASN A 150 -8.60 18.56 1.34
N ALA A 151 -9.83 18.29 0.89
CA ALA A 151 -11.05 18.65 1.61
C ALA A 151 -11.51 17.54 2.56
N VAL A 152 -11.32 16.27 2.18
CA VAL A 152 -11.87 15.13 2.92
C VAL A 152 -10.90 14.62 3.98
N MET A 153 -9.63 14.40 3.62
CA MET A 153 -8.70 13.71 4.52
C MET A 153 -8.39 14.47 5.82
N PRO A 154 -8.31 15.81 5.85
CA PRO A 154 -8.13 16.53 7.12
C PRO A 154 -9.22 16.25 8.17
N GLN A 155 -10.42 15.84 7.75
CA GLN A 155 -11.54 15.55 8.64
C GLN A 155 -11.45 14.15 9.27
N VAL A 156 -10.54 13.29 8.80
CA VAL A 156 -10.41 11.91 9.25
C VAL A 156 -9.72 11.84 10.61
N SER A 157 -8.67 12.63 10.81
CA SER A 157 -7.94 12.70 12.08
C SER A 157 -7.04 13.95 12.14
N PRO A 158 -6.62 14.39 13.34
CA PRO A 158 -5.62 15.45 13.49
C PRO A 158 -4.32 15.14 12.72
N THR A 159 -3.93 13.86 12.69
CA THR A 159 -2.75 13.40 11.95
C THR A 159 -2.91 13.61 10.44
N TRP A 160 -4.06 13.23 9.87
CA TRP A 160 -4.32 13.48 8.46
C TRP A 160 -4.40 14.98 8.15
N ALA A 161 -4.99 15.79 9.02
CA ALA A 161 -5.00 17.24 8.85
C ALA A 161 -3.58 17.82 8.76
N ALA A 162 -2.68 17.39 9.65
CA ALA A 162 -1.29 17.84 9.64
C ALA A 162 -0.52 17.36 8.39
N LEU A 163 -0.70 16.08 8.00
CA LEU A 163 -0.07 15.52 6.80
C LEU A 163 -0.53 16.23 5.53
N VAL A 164 -1.85 16.46 5.39
CA VAL A 164 -2.42 17.16 4.23
C VAL A 164 -1.91 18.61 4.15
N ALA A 165 -1.83 19.30 5.29
CA ALA A 165 -1.31 20.67 5.35
C ALA A 165 0.16 20.77 4.86
N GLN A 166 0.94 19.70 5.00
CA GLN A 166 2.34 19.62 4.57
C GLN A 166 2.54 18.76 3.31
N TRP A 167 1.46 18.32 2.66
CA TRP A 167 1.51 17.29 1.62
C TRP A 167 2.45 17.64 0.46
N ALA A 168 2.37 18.87 -0.03
CA ALA A 168 3.22 19.36 -1.12
C ALA A 168 4.71 19.37 -0.73
N SER A 169 5.04 19.75 0.49
CA SER A 169 6.41 19.77 1.01
C SER A 169 6.97 18.35 1.15
N ILE A 170 6.16 17.43 1.68
CA ILE A 170 6.50 16.02 1.82
C ILE A 170 6.73 15.37 0.44
N CYS A 171 5.81 15.56 -0.50
CA CYS A 171 5.95 15.05 -1.86
C CYS A 171 7.16 15.64 -2.58
N GLY A 172 7.39 16.95 -2.47
CA GLY A 172 8.56 17.59 -3.08
C GLY A 172 9.90 17.17 -2.46
N THR A 173 9.89 16.80 -1.17
CA THR A 173 11.07 16.18 -0.54
C THR A 173 11.32 14.80 -1.11
N MET A 174 10.28 13.97 -1.21
CA MET A 174 10.38 12.64 -1.81
C MET A 174 10.80 12.69 -3.28
N ASP A 175 10.28 13.63 -4.07
CA ASP A 175 10.64 13.77 -5.50
C ASP A 175 12.12 14.11 -5.70
N ARG A 176 12.70 14.90 -4.80
CA ARG A 176 14.14 15.24 -4.85
C ARG A 176 15.01 14.10 -4.33
N GLU A 177 14.59 13.48 -3.24
CA GLU A 177 15.36 12.45 -2.55
C GLU A 177 15.33 11.10 -3.29
N CYS A 178 14.19 10.80 -3.92
CA CYS A 178 13.86 9.52 -4.53
C CYS A 178 13.19 9.75 -5.89
N PRO A 179 13.92 10.16 -6.95
CA PRO A 179 13.32 10.50 -8.24
C PRO A 179 12.52 9.35 -8.87
N ASP A 180 12.99 8.12 -8.64
CA ASP A 180 12.41 6.89 -9.15
C ASP A 180 11.36 6.29 -8.21
N TRP A 181 10.82 7.06 -7.25
CA TRP A 181 9.91 6.56 -6.22
C TRP A 181 8.69 5.80 -6.77
N ARG A 182 8.32 5.96 -8.04
CA ARG A 182 7.23 5.19 -8.67
C ARG A 182 7.58 3.72 -8.90
N SER A 183 8.86 3.35 -9.00
CA SER A 183 9.28 1.96 -9.08
C SER A 183 9.08 1.23 -7.74
N LEU A 184 9.08 -0.10 -7.75
CA LEU A 184 8.82 -0.87 -6.52
C LEU A 184 9.90 -0.67 -5.46
N SER A 185 11.15 -0.43 -5.85
CA SER A 185 12.29 -0.20 -4.94
C SER A 185 12.71 1.27 -4.83
N GLY A 186 12.07 2.18 -5.58
CA GLY A 186 12.48 3.58 -5.67
C GLY A 186 12.31 4.38 -4.38
N HIS A 187 11.78 3.79 -3.31
CA HIS A 187 11.51 4.43 -2.03
C HIS A 187 12.45 4.01 -0.90
N ASP A 188 13.35 3.06 -1.15
CA ASP A 188 14.19 2.42 -0.11
C ASP A 188 15.17 3.37 0.59
N VAL A 189 15.37 4.57 0.04
CA VAL A 189 16.39 5.53 0.50
C VAL A 189 15.82 6.87 1.01
N CYS A 190 14.50 7.04 1.13
CA CYS A 190 13.89 8.35 1.42
C CYS A 190 13.92 8.76 2.92
N ARG A 191 15.11 8.94 3.50
CA ARG A 191 15.33 9.25 4.92
C ARG A 191 14.86 10.64 5.33
N GLU A 192 15.07 11.66 4.51
CA GLU A 192 14.60 13.03 4.75
C GLU A 192 13.07 13.09 4.71
N THR A 193 12.47 12.41 3.73
CA THR A 193 11.02 12.25 3.60
C THR A 193 10.46 11.60 4.86
N TYR A 194 11.04 10.49 5.30
CA TYR A 194 10.65 9.80 6.54
C TYR A 194 10.72 10.72 7.77
N ARG A 195 11.84 11.44 7.94
CA ARG A 195 12.02 12.37 9.07
C ARG A 195 10.99 13.49 9.06
N LEU A 196 10.70 14.07 7.89
CA LEU A 196 9.72 15.14 7.76
C LEU A 196 8.31 14.64 8.12
N MET A 197 7.92 13.47 7.62
CA MET A 197 6.63 12.86 7.95
C MET A 197 6.49 12.66 9.46
N HIS A 198 7.50 12.07 10.11
CA HIS A 198 7.50 11.86 11.55
C HIS A 198 7.41 13.18 12.33
N MET A 199 8.17 14.20 11.93
CA MET A 199 8.09 15.52 12.56
C MET A 199 6.67 16.10 12.51
N VAL A 200 5.98 15.97 11.38
CA VAL A 200 4.60 16.44 11.21
C VAL A 200 3.62 15.67 12.10
N VAL A 201 3.75 14.35 12.16
CA VAL A 201 2.91 13.47 12.99
C VAL A 201 3.13 13.73 14.49
N ASP A 202 4.39 13.87 14.91
CA ASP A 202 4.75 14.12 16.31
C ASP A 202 4.21 15.47 16.79
N GLN A 203 4.32 16.52 15.95
CA GLN A 203 3.75 17.84 16.23
C GLN A 203 2.23 17.79 16.37
N ALA A 204 1.53 17.07 15.48
CA ALA A 204 0.09 16.89 15.55
C ALA A 204 -0.35 16.17 16.84
N THR A 205 0.41 15.14 17.23
CA THR A 205 0.16 14.38 18.46
C THR A 205 0.36 15.26 19.69
N ALA A 206 1.44 16.03 19.75
CA ALA A 206 1.72 16.95 20.87
C ALA A 206 0.66 18.06 21.00
N ALA A 207 0.18 18.59 19.87
CA ALA A 207 -0.89 19.59 19.86
C ALA A 207 -2.24 19.04 20.33
N GLY A 208 -2.56 17.78 19.98
CA GLY A 208 -3.78 17.11 20.43
C GLY A 208 -3.80 16.69 21.90
N VAL A 209 -2.64 16.56 22.54
CA VAL A 209 -2.52 16.30 24.00
C VAL A 209 -2.63 17.60 24.83
N SER A 210 -2.46 18.75 24.19
CA SER A 210 -2.47 20.07 24.85
C SER A 210 -3.82 20.81 24.74
N ALA A 211 -4.84 20.19 24.14
CA ALA A 211 -6.19 20.72 23.95
C ALA A 211 -7.22 19.95 24.78
#